data_AF-A0A855GJ59-F1
#
_entry.id   AF-A0A855GJ59-F1
#
_cell.length_a   1.000
_cell.length_b   1.000
_cell.length_c   1.000
_cell.angle_alpha   90.00
_cell.angle_beta   90.00
_cell.angle_gamma   90.00
#
_symmetry.space_group_name_H-M   'P 1'
#
loop_
_entity.id
_entity.type
_entity.pdbx_description
1 polymer ?
#
loop_
_entity_poly.entity_id
_entity_poly.type
_entity_poly.pdbx_seq_one_letter_code
_entity_poly.pdbx_strand_id
1 'polypeptide(L)'
;PVEDQTTEVNTPIKDVTLNGKDNSGQPVTHEVSGLPEGVTYDPETNTISGTPTTVGSYDVTVVSTDESGNTTETTFTITVEDTTAPDVDPVEDQTTEVNT
;
A
#
# COMPACT_ATOMS: atom_id res chain seq x y z
N PRO A 1 -14.53 7.51 -4.28
CA PRO A 1 -13.64 6.90 -5.28
C PRO A 1 -12.41 6.40 -4.57
N VAL A 2 -11.78 5.33 -5.03
CA VAL A 2 -10.41 5.00 -4.57
C VAL A 2 -9.48 6.09 -5.09
N GLU A 3 -8.62 6.59 -4.21
CA GLU A 3 -7.69 7.68 -4.48
C GLU A 3 -6.27 7.13 -4.49
N ASP A 4 -5.39 7.81 -5.24
CA ASP A 4 -3.97 7.50 -5.28
C ASP A 4 -3.34 7.67 -3.88
N GLN A 5 -2.30 6.88 -3.61
CA GLN A 5 -1.55 6.94 -2.36
C GLN A 5 -0.06 7.13 -2.62
N THR A 6 0.57 7.84 -1.68
CA THR A 6 2.03 7.88 -1.55
C THR A 6 2.38 7.47 -0.12
N THR A 7 3.33 6.54 0.03
CA THR A 7 3.82 6.09 1.33
C THR A 7 5.33 5.90 1.31
N GLU A 8 5.93 5.96 2.49
CA GLU A 8 7.32 5.56 2.70
C GLU A 8 7.44 4.03 2.69
N VAL A 9 8.51 3.51 2.09
CA VAL A 9 8.85 2.09 2.15
C VAL A 9 8.94 1.61 3.59
N ASN A 10 8.48 0.37 3.86
CA ASN A 10 8.39 -0.21 5.19
C ASN A 10 7.44 0.52 6.16
N THR A 11 6.61 1.45 5.68
CA THR A 11 5.53 2.09 6.46
C THR A 11 4.18 1.58 5.97
N PRO A 12 3.22 1.24 6.86
CA PRO A 12 1.88 0.83 6.45
C PRO A 12 1.20 1.86 5.54
N ILE A 13 0.52 1.39 4.49
CA ILE A 13 -0.36 2.25 3.70
C ILE A 13 -1.56 2.69 4.53
N LYS A 14 -2.28 3.71 4.04
CA LYS A 14 -3.63 3.97 4.54
C LYS A 14 -4.56 2.88 4.00
N ASP A 15 -5.25 2.20 4.90
CA ASP A 15 -6.25 1.18 4.53
C ASP A 15 -7.25 1.71 3.49
N VAL A 16 -7.51 0.90 2.48
CA VAL A 16 -8.47 1.20 1.41
C VAL A 16 -9.64 0.22 1.51
N THR A 17 -10.77 0.70 2.01
CA THR A 17 -12.01 -0.09 1.99
C THR A 17 -12.75 0.11 0.66
N LEU A 18 -12.94 -0.97 -0.07
CA LEU A 18 -13.72 -1.01 -1.31
C LEU A 18 -15.22 -1.04 -0.95
N ASN A 19 -15.95 -0.01 -1.37
CA ASN A 19 -17.38 0.11 -1.13
C ASN A 19 -18.15 0.00 -2.46
N GLY A 20 -18.31 -1.22 -2.97
CA GLY A 20 -19.17 -1.51 -4.12
C GLY A 20 -20.66 -1.34 -3.76
N LYS A 21 -21.41 -0.62 -4.59
CA LYS A 21 -22.88 -0.56 -4.51
C LYS A 21 -23.46 -0.90 -5.86
N ASP A 22 -24.45 -1.77 -5.87
CA ASP A 22 -25.24 -2.07 -7.06
C ASP A 22 -26.70 -1.64 -6.87
N ASN A 23 -27.40 -1.35 -7.97
CA ASN A 23 -28.80 -0.91 -7.92
C ASN A 23 -29.76 -2.01 -7.45
N SER A 24 -29.39 -3.29 -7.54
CA SER A 24 -30.13 -4.42 -6.99
C SER A 24 -30.08 -4.47 -5.46
N GLY A 25 -29.10 -3.82 -4.84
CA GLY A 25 -28.79 -3.96 -3.40
C GLY A 25 -28.13 -5.29 -3.02
N GLN A 26 -27.80 -6.13 -4.01
CA GLN A 26 -27.05 -7.37 -3.80
C GLN A 26 -25.55 -7.07 -3.57
N PRO A 27 -24.80 -8.00 -2.96
CA PRO A 27 -23.37 -7.84 -2.74
C PRO A 27 -22.59 -7.68 -4.05
N VAL A 28 -21.54 -6.88 -4.01
CA VAL A 28 -20.57 -6.74 -5.09
C VAL A 28 -19.30 -7.48 -4.68
N THR A 29 -18.73 -8.25 -5.61
CA THR A 29 -17.45 -8.95 -5.41
C THR A 29 -16.32 -8.13 -6.03
N HIS A 30 -15.13 -8.18 -5.43
CA HIS A 30 -13.97 -7.45 -5.92
C HIS A 30 -12.79 -8.39 -6.18
N GLU A 31 -12.13 -8.19 -7.31
CA GLU A 31 -10.82 -8.76 -7.62
C GLU A 31 -9.80 -7.62 -7.67
N VAL A 32 -8.68 -7.80 -6.97
CA VAL A 32 -7.63 -6.78 -6.84
C VAL A 32 -6.32 -7.33 -7.37
N SER A 33 -5.64 -6.55 -8.20
CA SER A 33 -4.34 -6.89 -8.79
C SER A 33 -3.41 -5.68 -8.85
N GLY A 34 -2.11 -5.92 -9.08
CA GLY A 34 -1.11 -4.84 -9.16
C GLY A 34 -0.64 -4.29 -7.80
N LEU A 35 -0.95 -4.98 -6.69
CA LEU A 35 -0.51 -4.56 -5.36
C LEU A 35 1.02 -4.66 -5.20
N PRO A 36 1.65 -3.71 -4.49
CA PRO A 36 3.05 -3.83 -4.09
C PRO A 36 3.29 -5.01 -3.13
N GLU A 37 4.50 -5.54 -3.14
CA GLU A 37 4.90 -6.61 -2.20
C GLU A 37 4.75 -6.15 -0.75
N GLY A 38 4.00 -6.92 0.05
CA GLY A 38 3.69 -6.60 1.45
C GLY A 38 2.32 -5.92 1.65
N VAL A 39 1.59 -5.63 0.58
CA VAL A 39 0.20 -5.17 0.61
C VAL A 39 -0.72 -6.26 0.08
N THR A 40 -1.86 -6.46 0.74
CA THR A 40 -2.83 -7.51 0.42
C THR A 40 -4.25 -6.98 0.40
N TYR A 41 -5.13 -7.62 -0.37
CA TYR A 41 -6.57 -7.43 -0.29
C TYR A 41 -7.20 -8.53 0.56
N ASP A 42 -7.97 -8.13 1.56
CA ASP A 42 -8.81 -9.02 2.37
C ASP A 42 -10.27 -8.97 1.86
N PRO A 43 -10.79 -10.07 1.27
CA PRO A 43 -12.16 -10.12 0.77
C PRO A 43 -13.22 -10.21 1.88
N GLU A 44 -12.87 -10.60 3.10
CA GLU A 44 -13.84 -10.64 4.21
C GLU A 44 -14.18 -9.23 4.70
N THR A 45 -13.19 -8.34 4.70
CA THR A 45 -13.34 -6.94 5.15
C THR A 45 -13.39 -5.93 4.00
N ASN A 46 -13.28 -6.39 2.75
CA ASN A 46 -13.15 -5.57 1.55
C ASN A 46 -12.04 -4.50 1.66
N THR A 47 -10.94 -4.83 2.34
CA THR A 47 -9.91 -3.84 2.66
C THR A 47 -8.57 -4.22 2.07
N ILE A 48 -7.92 -3.26 1.38
CA ILE A 48 -6.52 -3.34 0.98
C ILE A 48 -5.70 -2.70 2.09
N SER A 49 -4.76 -3.45 2.65
CA SER A 49 -3.90 -3.00 3.75
C SER A 49 -2.55 -3.71 3.71
N GLY A 50 -1.60 -3.23 4.50
CA GLY A 50 -0.28 -3.83 4.63
C GLY A 50 0.85 -2.81 4.57
N THR A 51 2.07 -3.32 4.45
CA THR A 51 3.30 -2.53 4.50
C THR A 51 4.16 -2.86 3.28
N PRO A 52 4.24 -1.98 2.28
CA PRO A 52 5.05 -2.22 1.10
C PRO A 52 6.54 -2.24 1.44
N THR A 53 7.27 -3.15 0.79
CA THR A 53 8.70 -3.39 1.06
C THR A 53 9.62 -2.94 -0.07
N THR A 54 9.07 -2.60 -1.23
CA THR A 54 9.83 -2.24 -2.44
C THR A 54 9.38 -0.89 -2.99
N VAL A 55 10.33 0.03 -3.16
CA VAL A 55 10.12 1.35 -3.80
C VAL A 55 9.65 1.18 -5.24
N GLY A 56 8.66 1.98 -5.65
CA GLY A 56 8.10 1.91 -6.99
C GLY A 56 6.73 2.57 -7.12
N SER A 57 6.26 2.67 -8.36
CA SER A 57 4.89 3.08 -8.68
C SER A 57 4.10 1.85 -9.12
N TYR A 58 2.98 1.58 -8.46
CA TYR A 58 2.18 0.39 -8.66
C TYR A 58 0.77 0.76 -9.10
N ASP A 59 0.42 0.39 -10.33
CA ASP A 59 -0.93 0.56 -10.88
C ASP A 59 -1.84 -0.55 -10.34
N VAL A 60 -2.66 -0.22 -9.34
CA VAL A 60 -3.60 -1.15 -8.73
C VAL A 60 -4.90 -1.14 -9.50
N THR A 61 -5.35 -2.33 -9.91
CA THR A 61 -6.62 -2.52 -10.63
C THR A 61 -7.61 -3.25 -9.75
N VAL A 62 -8.80 -2.69 -9.62
CA VAL A 62 -9.95 -3.27 -8.92
C VAL A 62 -11.05 -3.54 -9.93
N VAL A 63 -11.40 -4.82 -10.10
CA VAL A 63 -12.57 -5.24 -10.89
C VAL A 63 -13.70 -5.57 -9.93
N SER A 64 -14.81 -4.85 -10.06
CA SER A 64 -16.00 -5.05 -9.24
C SER A 64 -17.10 -5.72 -10.07
N THR A 65 -17.64 -6.83 -9.58
CA THR A 65 -18.63 -7.64 -10.30
C THR A 65 -19.90 -7.79 -9.48
N ASP A 66 -21.06 -7.45 -10.07
CA ASP A 66 -22.38 -7.69 -9.47
C ASP A 66 -22.86 -9.14 -9.68
N GLU A 67 -23.96 -9.52 -9.02
CA GLU A 67 -24.50 -10.89 -9.12
C GLU A 67 -25.00 -11.25 -10.53
N SER A 68 -25.33 -10.24 -11.35
CA SER A 68 -25.72 -10.43 -12.75
C SER A 68 -24.52 -10.54 -13.70
N GLY A 69 -23.30 -10.38 -13.19
CA GLY A 69 -22.05 -10.44 -13.95
C GLY A 69 -21.66 -9.13 -14.63
N ASN A 70 -22.29 -8.00 -14.31
CA ASN A 70 -21.83 -6.70 -14.80
C ASN A 70 -20.56 -6.29 -14.04
N THR A 71 -19.59 -5.78 -14.77
CA THR A 71 -18.28 -5.43 -14.24
C THR A 71 -18.01 -3.93 -14.34
N THR A 72 -17.38 -3.37 -13.32
CA THR A 72 -16.75 -2.04 -13.37
C THR A 72 -15.29 -2.15 -12.97
N GLU A 73 -14.41 -1.59 -13.78
CA GLU A 73 -12.98 -1.50 -13.50
C GLU A 73 -12.65 -0.14 -12.92
N THR A 74 -11.78 -0.10 -11.91
CA THR A 74 -11.22 1.14 -11.37
C THR A 74 -9.75 0.96 -11.08
N THR A 75 -8.95 1.93 -11.49
CA THR A 75 -7.50 1.95 -11.28
C THR A 75 -7.12 3.10 -10.36
N PHE A 76 -6.13 2.87 -9.50
CA PHE A 76 -5.47 3.90 -8.71
C PHE A 76 -4.00 3.52 -8.51
N THR A 77 -3.17 4.49 -8.14
CA THR A 77 -1.73 4.29 -7.98
C THR A 77 -1.34 4.20 -6.52
N ILE A 78 -0.48 3.25 -6.16
CA ILE A 78 0.28 3.29 -4.91
C ILE A 78 1.73 3.62 -5.27
N THR A 79 2.20 4.78 -4.82
CA THR A 79 3.60 5.18 -4.92
C THR A 79 4.30 4.88 -3.60
N VAL A 80 5.36 4.08 -3.66
CA VAL A 80 6.22 3.76 -2.53
C VAL A 80 7.54 4.48 -2.75
N GLU A 81 7.88 5.40 -1.85
CA GLU A 81 9.10 6.22 -1.92
C GLU A 81 10.04 5.87 -0.76
N ASP A 82 11.33 6.19 -0.94
CA ASP A 82 12.32 6.17 0.14
C ASP A 82 12.83 7.61 0.30
N THR A 83 12.32 8.28 1.31
CA THR A 83 12.63 9.68 1.63
C THR A 83 13.41 9.80 2.93
N THR A 84 13.59 8.69 3.66
CA THR A 84 14.29 8.63 4.94
C THR A 84 15.79 8.45 4.71
N ALA A 85 16.57 9.47 5.07
CA ALA A 85 18.03 9.39 5.01
C ALA A 85 18.57 8.33 5.99
N PRO A 86 19.73 7.70 5.68
CA PRO A 86 20.36 6.77 6.60
C PRO A 86 20.80 7.49 7.89
N ASP A 87 20.62 6.81 9.03
CA ASP A 87 21.11 7.27 10.33
C ASP A 87 22.51 6.69 10.58
N VAL A 88 23.41 7.49 11.17
CA VAL A 88 24.77 7.08 11.51
C VAL A 88 25.00 7.35 12.99
N ASP A 89 25.30 6.30 13.75
CA ASP A 89 25.63 6.43 15.16
C ASP A 89 26.82 7.39 15.36
N PRO A 90 26.79 8.28 16.37
CA PRO A 90 27.90 9.15 16.66
C PRO A 90 29.13 8.33 17.07
N VAL A 91 30.26 8.57 16.41
CA VAL A 91 31.55 8.04 16.81
C VAL A 91 32.12 8.90 17.95
N GLU A 92 32.43 8.28 19.08
CA GLU A 92 33.07 8.99 20.20
C GLU A 92 34.51 9.41 19.83
N ASP A 93 34.87 10.64 20.21
CA ASP A 93 36.23 11.16 20.04
C ASP A 93 37.24 10.29 20.81
N GLN A 94 38.24 9.77 20.12
CA GLN A 94 39.35 9.06 20.75
C GLN A 94 40.35 10.08 21.29
N THR A 95 40.59 10.04 22.60
CA THR A 95 41.74 10.73 23.20
C THR A 95 42.78 9.71 23.59
N THR A 96 44.02 9.90 23.13
CA THR A 96 45.17 9.10 23.54
C THR A 96 46.07 9.97 24.42
N GLU A 97 46.37 9.52 25.63
CA GLU A 97 47.38 10.16 26.47
C GLU A 97 48.77 9.85 25.92
N VAL A 98 49.64 10.86 25.79
CA VAL A 98 51.02 10.65 25.34
C VAL A 98 51.91 10.45 26.58
N ASN A 99 52.63 9.31 26.60
CA ASN A 99 53.74 8.96 27.51
C ASN A 99 53.41 8.75 29.01
N THR A 100 53.28 7.48 29.42
CA THR A 100 53.62 7.02 30.78
C THR A 100 55.03 6.44 30.81
#